data_AF-A0A1C2HWJ4-F1
#
_entry.id   AF-A0A1C2HWJ4-F1
#
_cell.length_a   1.000
_cell.length_b   1.000
_cell.length_c   1.000
_cell.angle_alpha   90.00
_cell.angle_beta   90.00
_cell.angle_gamma   90.00
#
_symmetry.space_group_name_H-M   'P 1'
#
loop_
_entity.id
_entity.type
_entity.pdbx_description
1 polymer ?
#
loop_
_entity_poly.entity_id
_entity_poly.type
_entity_poly.pdbx_seq_one_letter_code
_entity_poly.pdbx_strand_id
1 'polypeptide(L)'
;MITLQATPIVPPIARTASVLTQPPSLVLQEMRARLPRTRFASAQATPVPNLTALNLKNDHQVYALDGSHYLIIGVIYNLDTGKTLHKQLNPNSVSKDFTHAH
;
A
#
# COMPACT_ATOMS: atom_id res chain seq x y z
N MET A 1 26.41 -48.99 1.71
CA MET A 1 25.95 -47.94 2.65
C MET A 1 26.17 -46.60 1.97
N ILE A 2 25.12 -45.81 1.73
CA ILE A 2 25.22 -44.51 1.05
C ILE A 2 24.99 -43.43 2.11
N THR A 3 25.98 -42.57 2.31
CA THR A 3 25.91 -41.46 3.27
C THR A 3 25.23 -40.27 2.58
N LEU A 4 23.99 -39.95 2.96
CA LEU A 4 23.33 -38.72 2.53
C LEU A 4 23.95 -37.53 3.28
N GLN A 5 24.66 -36.66 2.58
CA GLN A 5 25.07 -35.36 3.11
C GLN A 5 23.85 -34.44 3.15
N ALA A 6 23.50 -33.97 4.35
CA ALA A 6 22.46 -32.97 4.54
C ALA A 6 22.93 -31.62 3.98
N THR A 7 22.29 -31.15 2.92
CA THR A 7 22.43 -29.75 2.47
C THR A 7 21.86 -28.83 3.55
N PRO A 8 22.60 -27.81 4.04
CA PRO A 8 22.05 -26.85 4.97
C PRO A 8 20.92 -26.09 4.29
N ILE A 9 19.71 -26.26 4.82
CA ILE A 9 18.55 -25.43 4.47
C ILE A 9 18.87 -24.04 5.00
N VAL A 10 19.36 -23.16 4.14
CA VAL A 10 19.44 -21.74 4.45
C VAL A 10 18.00 -21.27 4.65
N PRO A 11 17.57 -20.86 5.85
CA PRO A 11 16.24 -20.30 6.01
C PRO A 11 16.12 -19.09 5.08
N PRO A 12 14.98 -18.88 4.40
CA PRO A 12 14.78 -17.67 3.63
C PRO A 12 15.04 -16.52 4.60
N ILE A 13 16.02 -15.68 4.26
CA ILE A 13 16.34 -14.46 4.98
C ILE A 13 15.00 -13.75 5.12
N ALA A 14 14.44 -13.73 6.32
CA ALA A 14 13.32 -12.89 6.65
C ALA A 14 13.83 -11.49 6.38
N ARG A 15 13.48 -10.94 5.21
CA ARG A 15 13.69 -9.53 4.90
C ARG A 15 12.92 -8.82 5.99
N THR A 16 13.61 -8.44 7.04
CA THR A 16 13.16 -7.45 7.99
C THR A 16 12.93 -6.21 7.16
N ALA A 17 11.69 -6.07 6.70
CA ALA A 17 11.14 -4.85 6.17
C ALA A 17 11.06 -3.86 7.34
N SER A 18 12.22 -3.49 7.89
CA SER A 18 12.42 -2.21 8.56
C SER A 18 12.44 -1.13 7.48
N VAL A 19 11.40 -1.14 6.64
CA VAL A 19 11.04 0.00 5.83
C VAL A 19 10.47 0.98 6.83
N LEU A 20 11.08 2.16 6.90
CA LEU A 20 10.61 3.33 7.64
C LEU A 20 9.22 3.74 7.15
N THR A 21 8.23 2.91 7.44
CA THR A 21 6.83 3.16 7.12
C THR A 21 6.35 4.03 8.25
N GLN A 22 6.34 5.35 8.01
CA GLN A 22 5.74 6.28 8.95
C GLN A 22 4.33 5.79 9.32
N PRO A 23 3.91 5.96 10.59
CA PRO A 23 2.58 5.56 11.00
C PRO A 23 1.53 6.24 10.12
N PRO A 24 0.50 5.52 9.62
CA PRO A 24 -0.48 6.09 8.70
C PRO A 24 -1.19 7.33 9.23
N SER A 25 -1.34 7.44 10.55
CA SER A 25 -1.91 8.62 11.22
C SER A 25 -1.05 9.88 11.04
N LEU A 26 0.27 9.75 11.05
CA LEU A 26 1.19 10.87 10.84
C LEU A 26 1.15 11.33 9.38
N VAL A 27 1.19 10.38 8.44
CA VAL A 27 1.00 10.67 7.00
C VAL A 27 -0.34 11.36 6.77
N LEU A 28 -1.42 10.91 7.41
CA LEU A 28 -2.73 11.55 7.31
C LEU A 28 -2.71 13.00 7.82
N GLN A 29 -2.04 13.26 8.94
CA GLN A 29 -1.93 14.59 9.52
C GLN A 29 -1.14 15.54 8.61
N GLU A 30 0.01 15.09 8.11
CA GLU A 30 0.84 15.85 7.17
C GLU A 30 0.09 16.15 5.87
N MET A 31 -0.62 15.16 5.31
CA MET A 31 -1.41 15.34 4.11
C MET A 31 -2.55 16.34 4.31
N ARG A 32 -3.20 16.34 5.47
CA ARG A 32 -4.20 17.36 5.83
C ARG A 32 -3.58 18.76 5.95
N ALA A 33 -2.35 18.87 6.45
CA ALA A 33 -1.64 20.13 6.53
C ALA A 33 -1.20 20.65 5.15
N ARG A 34 -0.70 19.77 4.28
CA ARG A 34 -0.22 20.11 2.92
C ARG A 34 -1.38 20.38 1.94
N LEU A 35 -2.48 19.64 2.07
CA LEU A 35 -3.65 19.72 1.19
C LEU A 35 -4.93 19.99 2.00
N PRO A 36 -5.09 21.19 2.58
CA PRO A 36 -6.19 21.51 3.50
C PRO A 36 -7.58 21.51 2.83
N ARG A 37 -7.63 21.62 1.49
CA ARG A 37 -8.88 21.53 0.72
C ARG A 37 -9.29 20.10 0.40
N THR A 38 -8.41 19.12 0.61
CA THR A 38 -8.70 17.71 0.35
C THR A 38 -9.27 17.05 1.59
N ARG A 39 -10.44 16.42 1.45
CA ARG A 39 -11.15 15.80 2.58
C ARG A 39 -10.66 14.37 2.80
N PHE A 40 -9.52 14.20 3.46
CA PHE A 40 -9.04 12.90 3.90
C PHE A 40 -9.87 12.37 5.09
N ALA A 41 -10.40 11.16 4.96
CA ALA A 41 -11.16 10.45 5.98
C ALA A 41 -10.25 9.62 6.89
N SER A 42 -9.48 8.71 6.31
CA SER A 42 -8.60 7.79 7.04
C SER A 42 -7.35 7.44 6.24
N ALA A 43 -6.38 6.84 6.91
CA ALA A 43 -5.16 6.33 6.31
C ALA A 43 -4.92 4.90 6.79
N GLN A 44 -4.35 4.07 5.92
CA GLN A 44 -4.01 2.69 6.21
C GLN A 44 -2.65 2.34 5.61
N ALA A 45 -1.89 1.53 6.32
CA ALA A 45 -0.62 1.00 5.81
C ALA A 45 -0.88 0.10 4.61
N THR A 46 0.10 0.03 3.71
CA THR A 46 0.04 -0.87 2.55
C THR A 46 1.21 -1.85 2.59
N PRO A 47 1.11 -3.00 1.90
CA PRO A 47 2.25 -3.91 1.73
C PRO A 47 3.38 -3.32 0.86
N VAL A 48 3.18 -2.16 0.23
CA VAL A 48 4.19 -1.49 -0.59
C VAL A 48 5.05 -0.58 0.31
N PRO A 49 6.38 -0.75 0.33
CA PRO A 49 7.28 0.10 1.08
C PRO A 49 7.06 1.59 0.82
N ASN A 50 7.11 2.41 1.88
CA ASN A 50 6.91 3.87 1.84
C ASN A 50 5.57 4.35 1.25
N LEU A 51 4.61 3.45 1.01
CA LEU A 51 3.32 3.79 0.45
C LEU A 51 2.23 3.66 1.51
N THR A 52 1.46 4.73 1.68
CA THR A 52 0.30 4.79 2.57
C THR A 52 -0.94 5.04 1.74
N ALA A 53 -1.98 4.23 1.93
CA ALA A 53 -3.25 4.44 1.29
C ALA A 53 -4.08 5.44 2.12
N LEU A 54 -4.67 6.41 1.44
CA LEU A 54 -5.47 7.49 2.01
C LEU A 54 -6.87 7.41 1.44
N ASN A 55 -7.86 7.23 2.30
CA ASN A 55 -9.26 7.24 1.92
C ASN A 55 -9.78 8.68 2.02
N LEU A 56 -10.43 9.13 0.96
CA LEU A 56 -11.12 10.41 0.90
C LEU A 56 -12.57 10.24 1.38
N LYS A 57 -13.20 11.34 1.83
CA LYS A 57 -14.60 11.33 2.29
C LYS A 57 -15.62 10.98 1.20
N ASN A 58 -15.23 11.00 -0.07
CA ASN A 58 -16.08 10.65 -1.22
C ASN A 58 -15.81 9.22 -1.73
N ASP A 59 -15.34 8.33 -0.86
CA ASP A 59 -15.06 6.92 -1.15
C ASP A 59 -13.98 6.68 -2.21
N HIS A 60 -13.19 7.71 -2.55
CA HIS A 60 -12.01 7.55 -3.39
C HIS A 60 -10.79 7.23 -2.56
N GLN A 61 -9.87 6.45 -3.12
CA GLN A 61 -8.58 6.18 -2.50
C GLN A 61 -7.46 6.79 -3.33
N VAL A 62 -6.52 7.43 -2.65
CA VAL A 62 -5.27 7.93 -3.20
C VAL A 62 -4.12 7.38 -2.38
N TYR A 63 -2.88 7.51 -2.86
CA TYR A 63 -1.73 6.95 -2.17
C TYR A 63 -0.67 8.03 -1.93
N ALA A 64 -0.18 8.13 -0.70
CA ALA A 64 0.99 8.93 -0.38
C ALA A 64 2.24 8.06 -0.45
N LEU A 65 3.26 8.54 -1.16
CA LEU A 65 4.57 7.91 -1.27
C LEU A 65 5.62 8.74 -0.53
N ASP A 66 6.60 8.06 0.06
CA ASP A 66 7.75 8.63 0.78
C ASP A 66 7.35 9.62 1.88
N GLY A 67 6.37 9.23 2.69
CA GLY A 67 5.97 10.05 3.85
C GLY A 67 5.36 11.39 3.44
N SER A 68 4.32 11.33 2.58
CA SER A 68 3.56 12.51 2.14
C SER A 68 4.28 13.45 1.14
N HIS A 69 5.43 13.06 0.59
CA HIS A 69 6.12 13.89 -0.42
C HIS A 69 5.44 13.86 -1.78
N TYR A 70 4.90 12.70 -2.17
CA TYR A 70 4.20 12.53 -3.44
C TYR A 70 2.80 11.98 -3.21
N LEU A 71 1.83 12.46 -4.00
CA LEU A 71 0.47 11.96 -4.02
C LEU A 71 0.20 11.29 -5.37
N ILE A 72 -0.20 10.03 -5.32
CA ILE A 72 -0.55 9.21 -6.49
C ILE A 72 -2.07 9.07 -6.54
N ILE A 73 -2.65 9.40 -7.69
CA ILE A 73 -4.07 9.27 -7.99
C ILE A 73 -4.20 8.24 -9.11
N GLY A 74 -4.88 7.12 -8.85
CA GLY A 74 -5.06 6.06 -9.83
C GLY A 74 -5.18 4.67 -9.22
N VAL A 75 -5.02 3.65 -10.06
CA VAL A 75 -5.09 2.25 -9.66
C VAL A 75 -3.68 1.65 -9.61
N ILE A 76 -3.33 1.07 -8.46
CA ILE A 76 -2.07 0.34 -8.29
C ILE A 76 -2.38 -1.15 -8.34
N TYR A 77 -1.73 -1.89 -9.25
CA TYR A 77 -1.84 -3.34 -9.36
C TYR A 77 -0.65 -4.01 -8.66
N ASN A 78 -0.95 -5.03 -7.86
CA ASN A 78 0.05 -5.98 -7.40
C ASN A 78 0.19 -7.07 -8.47
N LEU A 79 1.33 -7.10 -9.14
CA LEU A 79 1.57 -8.00 -10.27
C LEU A 79 1.73 -9.47 -9.84
N ASP A 80 2.14 -9.74 -8.61
CA ASP A 80 2.24 -11.10 -8.06
C ASP A 80 0.85 -11.74 -7.85
N THR A 81 -0.15 -10.93 -7.51
CA THR A 81 -1.51 -11.40 -7.20
C THR A 81 -2.55 -11.08 -8.27
N GLY A 82 -2.22 -10.20 -9.22
CA GLY A 82 -3.15 -9.67 -10.22
C GLY A 82 -4.28 -8.78 -9.67
N LYS A 83 -4.23 -8.42 -8.39
CA LYS A 83 -5.28 -7.62 -7.72
C LYS A 83 -4.88 -6.16 -7.60
N THR A 84 -5.87 -5.27 -7.57
CA THR A 84 -5.62 -3.87 -7.21
C THR A 84 -5.30 -3.78 -5.72
N LEU A 85 -4.40 -2.87 -5.36
CA LEU A 85 -4.02 -2.62 -3.98
C LEU A 85 -5.24 -2.22 -3.13
N HIS A 86 -6.19 -1.51 -3.75
CA HIS A 86 -7.48 -1.19 -3.14
C HIS A 86 -8.26 -2.45 -2.72
N LYS A 87 -8.42 -3.44 -3.63
CA LYS A 87 -9.10 -4.71 -3.35
C LYS A 87 -8.32 -5.59 -2.37
N GLN A 88 -6.99 -5.46 -2.31
CA GLN A 88 -6.19 -6.17 -1.31
C GLN A 88 -6.38 -5.60 0.09
N LEU A 89 -6.51 -4.28 0.22
CA LEU A 89 -6.70 -3.60 1.50
C LEU A 89 -8.14 -3.70 2.00
N ASN A 90 -9.11 -3.65 1.10
CA ASN A 90 -10.51 -3.87 1.42
C ASN A 90 -11.14 -4.83 0.39
N PRO A 91 -11.24 -6.13 0.70
CA PRO A 91 -11.78 -7.12 -0.24
C PRO A 91 -13.27 -6.91 -0.55
N ASN A 92 -13.99 -6.20 0.31
CA ASN A 92 -15.40 -5.84 0.11
C ASN A 92 -15.58 -4.50 -0.61
N SER A 93 -14.48 -3.79 -0.91
CA SER A 93 -14.55 -2.57 -1.70
C SER A 93 -14.98 -2.90 -3.13
N VAL A 94 -16.05 -2.26 -3.58
CA VAL A 94 -16.37 -2.17 -5.00
C VAL A 94 -15.36 -1.20 -5.61
N SER A 95 -14.29 -1.72 -6.25
CA SER A 95 -13.50 -0.87 -7.15
C SER A 95 -14.48 -0.26 -8.14
N LYS A 96 -14.71 1.05 -8.05
CA LYS A 96 -15.06 1.83 -9.23
C LYS A 96 -13.78 1.92 -10.04
N ASP A 97 -13.41 0.82 -10.67
CA ASP A 97 -12.36 0.85 -11.69
C ASP A 97 -12.75 1.99 -12.63
N PHE A 98 -11.82 2.90 -12.93
CA PHE A 98 -12.03 3.99 -13.89
C PHE A 98 -12.23 3.38 -15.28
N THR A 99 -13.36 2.71 -15.47
CA THR A 99 -13.85 2.19 -16.73
C THR A 99 -14.71 3.30 -17.33
N HIS A 100 -14.05 4.38 -17.76
CA HIS A 100 -14.61 5.15 -18.87
C HIS A 100 -14.13 4.46 -20.14
N ALA A 101 -14.77 3.33 -20.44
CA ALA A 101 -14.87 2.88 -21.82
C ALA A 101 -16.03 3.67 -22.44
N HIS A 102 -15.67 4.54 -23.40
CA HIS A 102 -16.43 5.08 -24.52
C HIS A 102 -16.13 6.57 -24.73
#